data_AF-A0A552HJJ9-F1
#
_entry.id   AF-A0A552HJJ9-F1
#
_cell.length_a   1.000
_cell.length_b   1.000
_cell.length_c   1.000
_cell.angle_alpha   90.00
_cell.angle_beta   90.00
_cell.angle_gamma   90.00
#
_symmetry.space_group_name_H-M   'P 1'
#
loop_
_entity.id
_entity.type
_entity.pdbx_description
1 polymer ?
#
loop_
_entity_poly.entity_id
_entity_poly.type
_entity_poly.pdbx_seq_one_letter_code
_entity_poly.pdbx_strand_id
1 'polypeptide(L)'
;MNNNKEKNDKKDKKDFWDISKIVVTLLFTTIGGAIGGTFTGLTNYYFRQQELYIKRVETVEKFMPYLIGEVNGTPIPNNQSAKENTIIVIAAIGDEELAINLAKLNPSKASILALRSIALKSIHPDAVSAIGEIGKNAQSDLKEDAILKLKNIIDQLDKSSKKADILKMAQTNLKELTKEAEKEYKDPKKSKTTTVTWAIVIGSDTNLAGAQDEQKRAKTKTFGKGEIIIYERQGWYATVVQGIDQDNKVKTLNFWQKEFRPSSFMIDFNDWCKNPSEDKEDGYFKCE
;
A
#
# COMPACT_ATOMS: atom_id res chain seq x y z
N MET A 1 56.17 -50.10 -82.86
CA MET A 1 55.88 -48.68 -82.60
C MET A 1 54.37 -48.51 -82.43
N ASN A 2 53.90 -48.34 -81.19
CA ASN A 2 53.03 -47.22 -80.82
C ASN A 2 52.66 -47.35 -79.34
N ASN A 3 53.16 -46.38 -78.57
CA ASN A 3 52.84 -46.12 -77.19
C ASN A 3 51.40 -45.61 -77.10
N ASN A 4 50.60 -46.17 -76.19
CA ASN A 4 49.51 -45.40 -75.60
C ASN A 4 49.47 -45.60 -74.09
N LYS A 5 49.71 -44.47 -73.43
CA LYS A 5 49.73 -44.20 -72.00
C LYS A 5 48.42 -44.63 -71.35
N GLU A 6 48.48 -45.60 -70.45
CA GLU A 6 47.45 -45.76 -69.41
C GLU A 6 47.57 -44.59 -68.42
N LYS A 7 46.52 -43.78 -68.33
CA LYS A 7 46.34 -42.82 -67.25
C LYS A 7 45.96 -43.59 -65.99
N ASN A 8 46.91 -43.67 -65.05
CA ASN A 8 46.64 -44.05 -63.67
C ASN A 8 45.85 -42.93 -62.97
N ASP A 9 44.53 -43.05 -62.95
CA ASP A 9 43.71 -42.33 -61.97
C ASP A 9 43.90 -43.01 -60.61
N LYS A 10 44.96 -42.60 -59.91
CA LYS A 10 45.07 -42.85 -58.47
C LYS A 10 43.95 -42.09 -57.79
N LYS A 11 42.89 -42.81 -57.45
CA LYS A 11 41.87 -42.38 -56.51
C LYS A 11 42.59 -42.15 -55.18
N ASP A 12 42.93 -40.90 -54.88
CA ASP A 12 43.47 -40.48 -53.60
C ASP A 12 42.51 -40.98 -52.52
N LYS A 13 42.92 -42.05 -51.82
CA LYS A 13 42.26 -42.49 -50.61
C LYS A 13 42.50 -41.36 -49.61
N LYS A 14 41.54 -40.45 -49.47
CA LYS A 14 41.53 -39.46 -48.39
C LYS A 14 41.82 -40.21 -47.10
N ASP A 15 42.99 -39.92 -46.53
CA ASP A 15 43.47 -40.57 -45.33
C ASP A 15 42.40 -40.45 -44.26
N PHE A 16 42.08 -41.57 -43.62
CA PHE A 16 41.12 -41.66 -42.52
C PHE A 16 41.43 -40.60 -41.43
N TRP A 17 42.71 -40.23 -41.32
CA TRP A 17 43.21 -39.15 -40.49
C TRP A 17 42.70 -37.76 -40.88
N ASP A 18 42.56 -37.43 -42.16
CA ASP A 18 42.02 -36.13 -42.59
C ASP A 18 40.50 -36.04 -42.40
N ILE A 19 39.78 -37.15 -42.58
CA ILE A 19 38.34 -37.21 -42.26
C ILE A 19 38.13 -37.07 -40.75
N SER A 20 38.97 -37.71 -39.93
CA SER A 20 38.90 -37.59 -38.47
C SER A 20 39.18 -36.15 -37.99
N LYS A 21 40.16 -35.46 -38.58
CA LYS A 21 40.45 -34.05 -38.25
C LYS A 21 39.29 -33.12 -38.58
N ILE A 22 38.61 -33.33 -39.71
CA ILE A 22 37.45 -32.52 -40.10
C ILE A 22 36.28 -32.75 -39.13
N VAL A 23 35.99 -34.00 -38.77
CA VAL A 23 34.89 -34.35 -37.86
C VAL A 23 35.16 -33.83 -36.43
N VAL A 24 36.40 -33.95 -35.95
CA VAL A 24 36.81 -33.42 -34.64
C VAL A 24 36.71 -31.89 -34.61
N THR A 25 37.20 -31.21 -35.64
CA THR A 25 37.13 -29.74 -35.71
C THR A 25 35.67 -29.25 -35.77
N LEU A 26 34.79 -29.97 -36.46
CA LEU A 26 33.37 -29.63 -36.59
C LEU A 26 32.59 -29.89 -35.29
N LEU A 27 32.93 -30.94 -34.52
CA LEU A 27 32.40 -31.20 -33.18
C LEU A 27 32.88 -30.16 -32.16
N PHE A 28 34.15 -29.77 -32.18
CA PHE A 28 34.67 -28.74 -31.26
C PHE A 28 34.12 -27.34 -31.55
N THR A 29 33.88 -26.98 -32.81
CA THR A 29 33.27 -25.68 -33.17
C THR A 29 31.78 -25.63 -32.85
N THR A 30 31.02 -26.72 -33.04
CA THR A 30 29.60 -26.77 -32.66
C THR A 30 29.40 -26.85 -31.15
N ILE A 31 30.20 -27.63 -30.43
CA ILE A 31 30.13 -27.74 -28.96
C ILE A 31 30.69 -26.46 -28.31
N GLY A 32 31.81 -25.92 -28.79
CA GLY A 32 32.40 -24.67 -28.29
C GLY A 32 31.53 -23.43 -28.55
N GLY A 33 30.86 -23.35 -29.70
CA GLY A 33 29.90 -22.29 -30.03
C GLY A 33 28.58 -22.42 -29.25
N ALA A 34 28.08 -23.63 -29.04
CA ALA A 34 26.86 -23.88 -28.25
C ALA A 34 27.09 -23.63 -26.75
N ILE A 35 28.25 -24.03 -26.20
CA ILE A 35 28.63 -23.75 -24.81
C ILE A 35 28.93 -22.26 -24.63
N GLY A 36 29.65 -21.62 -25.56
CA GLY A 36 29.94 -20.19 -25.49
C GLY A 36 28.69 -19.30 -25.53
N GLY A 37 27.73 -19.60 -26.40
CA GLY A 37 26.47 -18.86 -26.55
C GLY A 37 25.45 -19.11 -25.43
N THR A 38 25.38 -20.34 -24.90
CA THR A 38 24.53 -20.65 -23.73
C THR A 38 25.13 -20.12 -22.44
N PHE A 39 26.46 -20.16 -22.29
CA PHE A 39 27.15 -19.59 -21.13
C PHE A 39 27.07 -18.06 -21.13
N THR A 40 27.26 -17.36 -22.26
CA THR A 40 27.01 -15.91 -22.32
C THR A 40 25.54 -15.55 -22.17
N GLY A 41 24.60 -16.35 -22.70
CA GLY A 41 23.16 -16.12 -22.48
C GLY A 41 22.74 -16.30 -21.01
N LEU A 42 23.22 -17.36 -20.35
CA LEU A 42 22.98 -17.64 -18.94
C LEU A 42 23.69 -16.64 -18.04
N THR A 43 24.98 -16.36 -18.25
CA THR A 43 25.69 -15.37 -17.43
C THR A 43 25.10 -13.98 -17.62
N ASN A 44 24.74 -13.57 -18.84
CA ASN A 44 24.09 -12.27 -19.07
C ASN A 44 22.66 -12.23 -18.48
N TYR A 45 21.94 -13.37 -18.44
CA TYR A 45 20.70 -13.48 -17.68
C TYR A 45 20.93 -13.35 -16.16
N TYR A 46 21.91 -14.06 -15.61
CA TYR A 46 22.28 -13.97 -14.19
C TYR A 46 22.78 -12.57 -13.81
N PHE A 47 23.60 -11.94 -14.65
CA PHE A 47 24.09 -10.57 -14.46
C PHE A 47 22.94 -9.57 -14.55
N ARG A 48 22.01 -9.72 -15.50
CA ARG A 48 20.79 -8.88 -15.56
C ARG A 48 19.89 -9.08 -14.35
N GLN A 49 19.76 -10.31 -13.85
CA GLN A 49 18.99 -10.58 -12.63
C GLN A 49 19.66 -9.96 -11.40
N GLN A 50 20.99 -10.05 -11.28
CA GLN A 50 21.75 -9.40 -10.22
C GLN A 50 21.68 -7.87 -10.32
N GLU A 51 21.78 -7.30 -11.53
CA GLU A 51 21.66 -5.85 -11.74
C GLU A 51 20.24 -5.36 -11.41
N LEU A 52 19.21 -6.12 -11.78
CA LEU A 52 17.83 -5.84 -11.39
C LEU A 52 17.65 -5.95 -9.87
N TYR A 53 18.25 -6.95 -9.23
CA TYR A 53 18.21 -7.12 -7.78
C TYR A 53 18.88 -5.94 -7.06
N ILE A 54 20.08 -5.54 -7.48
CA ILE A 54 20.79 -4.39 -6.90
C ILE A 54 19.98 -3.11 -7.10
N LYS A 55 19.42 -2.87 -8.29
CA LYS A 55 18.56 -1.71 -8.56
C LYS A 55 17.29 -1.73 -7.71
N ARG A 56 16.71 -2.91 -7.45
CA ARG A 56 15.55 -3.05 -6.54
C ARG A 56 15.93 -2.69 -5.12
N VAL A 57 17.04 -3.22 -4.60
CA VAL A 57 17.54 -2.91 -3.25
C VAL A 57 17.82 -1.42 -3.10
N GLU A 58 18.52 -0.81 -4.06
CA GLU A 58 18.81 0.63 -4.06
C GLU A 58 17.51 1.47 -4.12
N THR A 59 16.52 1.00 -4.87
CA THR A 59 15.21 1.67 -4.94
C THR A 59 14.48 1.56 -3.59
N VAL A 60 14.42 0.37 -3.00
CA VAL A 60 13.82 0.15 -1.67
C VAL A 60 14.49 1.04 -0.62
N GLU A 61 15.83 1.11 -0.62
CA GLU A 61 16.61 1.95 0.30
C GLU A 61 16.22 3.43 0.19
N LYS A 62 16.03 3.94 -1.03
CA LYS A 62 15.55 5.32 -1.27
C LYS A 62 14.15 5.56 -0.72
N PHE A 63 13.34 4.52 -0.58
CA PHE A 63 11.98 4.60 -0.08
C PHE A 63 11.85 4.35 1.44
N MET A 64 12.86 3.76 2.09
CA MET A 64 12.87 3.53 3.55
C MET A 64 12.60 4.78 4.41
N PRO A 65 13.17 5.96 4.11
CA PRO A 65 12.89 7.20 4.84
C PRO A 65 11.38 7.54 4.88
N TYR A 66 10.66 7.25 3.80
CA TYR A 66 9.21 7.51 3.69
C TYR A 66 8.36 6.51 4.49
N LEU A 67 8.86 5.32 4.78
CA LEU A 67 8.22 4.35 5.67
C LEU A 67 8.38 4.74 7.14
N ILE A 68 9.55 5.28 7.49
CA ILE A 68 9.87 5.76 8.84
C ILE A 68 9.15 7.09 9.09
N GLY A 69 8.99 7.89 8.04
CA GLY A 69 8.31 9.19 8.10
C GLY A 69 9.26 10.36 8.33
N GLU A 70 10.55 10.16 8.07
CA GLU A 70 11.60 11.16 8.27
C GLU A 70 12.58 11.10 7.10
N VAL A 71 12.99 12.26 6.59
CA VAL A 71 14.08 12.38 5.61
C VAL A 71 15.13 13.28 6.23
N ASN A 72 16.37 12.79 6.35
CA ASN A 72 17.50 13.51 6.95
C ASN A 72 17.18 14.07 8.36
N GLY A 73 16.47 13.28 9.19
CA GLY A 73 16.06 13.67 10.54
C GLY A 73 14.95 14.72 10.59
N THR A 74 14.35 15.05 9.45
CA THR A 74 13.20 15.97 9.38
C THR A 74 11.91 15.17 9.13
N PRO A 75 10.86 15.31 9.97
CA PRO A 75 9.58 14.66 9.76
C PRO A 75 8.94 15.06 8.44
N ILE A 76 8.40 14.09 7.71
CA ILE A 76 7.73 14.32 6.43
C ILE A 76 6.30 14.82 6.70
N PRO A 77 5.87 15.94 6.08
CA PRO A 77 4.47 16.34 6.13
C PRO A 77 3.59 15.29 5.46
N ASN A 78 2.46 14.92 6.09
CA ASN A 78 1.57 13.84 5.65
C ASN A 78 2.27 12.45 5.60
N ASN A 79 2.95 12.12 6.70
CA ASN A 79 3.66 10.85 6.91
C ASN A 79 2.83 9.61 6.51
N GLN A 80 1.55 9.55 6.89
CA GLN A 80 0.70 8.40 6.56
C GLN A 80 0.57 8.18 5.04
N SER A 81 0.32 9.24 4.27
CA SER A 81 0.23 9.13 2.81
C SER A 81 1.56 8.74 2.19
N ALA A 82 2.69 9.21 2.74
CA ALA A 82 4.02 8.81 2.29
C ALA A 82 4.26 7.30 2.51
N LYS A 83 3.88 6.77 3.67
CA LYS A 83 3.97 5.33 3.97
C LYS A 83 3.11 4.50 3.02
N GLU A 84 1.86 4.92 2.81
CA GLU A 84 0.90 4.25 1.93
C GLU A 84 1.39 4.19 0.47
N ASN A 85 1.85 5.33 -0.06
CA ASN A 85 2.41 5.40 -1.42
C ASN A 85 3.65 4.53 -1.55
N THR A 86 4.48 4.48 -0.51
CA THR A 86 5.69 3.65 -0.51
C THR A 86 5.37 2.16 -0.60
N ILE A 87 4.38 1.68 0.15
CA ILE A 87 3.93 0.29 0.10
C ILE A 87 3.43 -0.08 -1.30
N ILE A 88 2.68 0.81 -1.95
CA ILE A 88 2.21 0.62 -3.34
C ILE A 88 3.40 0.53 -4.30
N VAL A 89 4.40 1.40 -4.16
CA VAL A 89 5.58 1.42 -5.02
C VAL A 89 6.42 0.15 -4.86
N ILE A 90 6.66 -0.30 -3.63
CA ILE A 90 7.40 -1.54 -3.36
C ILE A 90 6.67 -2.75 -3.95
N ALA A 91 5.34 -2.81 -3.80
CA ALA A 91 4.53 -3.84 -4.45
C ALA A 91 4.63 -3.81 -5.99
N ALA A 92 4.69 -2.61 -6.59
CA ALA A 92 4.81 -2.45 -8.04
C ALA A 92 6.18 -2.86 -8.59
N ILE A 93 7.25 -2.66 -7.82
CA ILE A 93 8.64 -3.03 -8.16
C ILE A 93 8.83 -4.57 -8.17
N GLY A 94 7.89 -5.31 -7.58
CA GLY A 94 7.87 -6.77 -7.62
C GLY A 94 8.70 -7.45 -6.53
N ASP A 95 8.89 -6.76 -5.40
CA ASP A 95 9.34 -7.38 -4.14
C ASP A 95 8.11 -7.68 -3.28
N GLU A 96 7.50 -8.83 -3.55
CA GLU A 96 6.20 -9.20 -3.01
C GLU A 96 6.26 -9.53 -1.52
N GLU A 97 7.30 -10.23 -1.07
CA GLU A 97 7.49 -10.57 0.34
C GLU A 97 7.68 -9.32 1.20
N LEU A 98 8.54 -8.39 0.75
CA LEU A 98 8.74 -7.13 1.45
C LEU A 98 7.45 -6.31 1.48
N ALA A 99 6.76 -6.20 0.35
CA ALA A 99 5.49 -5.48 0.27
C ALA A 99 4.43 -6.09 1.20
N ILE A 100 4.33 -7.42 1.28
CA ILE A 100 3.42 -8.12 2.18
C ILE A 100 3.74 -7.80 3.64
N ASN A 101 5.02 -7.88 4.03
CA ASN A 101 5.44 -7.59 5.40
C ASN A 101 5.19 -6.13 5.78
N LEU A 102 5.50 -5.19 4.89
CA LEU A 102 5.22 -3.77 5.12
C LEU A 102 3.73 -3.47 5.20
N ALA A 103 2.91 -4.11 4.36
CA ALA A 103 1.46 -3.98 4.40
C ALA A 103 0.85 -4.51 5.71
N LYS A 104 1.41 -5.59 6.28
CA LYS A 104 1.03 -6.10 7.61
C LYS A 104 1.43 -5.16 8.74
N LEU A 105 2.63 -4.59 8.66
CA LEU A 105 3.16 -3.67 9.67
C LEU A 105 2.43 -2.32 9.68
N ASN A 106 1.94 -1.87 8.53
CA ASN A 106 1.16 -0.64 8.42
C ASN A 106 -0.18 -0.89 7.71
N PRO A 107 -1.18 -1.41 8.45
CA PRO A 107 -2.51 -1.68 7.89
C PRO A 107 -3.19 -0.39 7.43
N SER A 108 -3.56 -0.33 6.15
CA SER A 108 -4.26 0.79 5.53
C SER A 108 -5.05 0.33 4.30
N LYS A 109 -5.90 1.20 3.74
CA LYS A 109 -6.59 0.92 2.47
C LYS A 109 -5.60 0.70 1.33
N ALA A 110 -4.50 1.47 1.32
CA ALA A 110 -3.41 1.30 0.35
C ALA A 110 -2.71 -0.05 0.50
N SER A 111 -2.47 -0.50 1.75
CA SER A 111 -1.88 -1.80 2.05
C SER A 111 -2.76 -2.94 1.55
N ILE A 112 -4.07 -2.89 1.81
CA ILE A 112 -5.05 -3.87 1.31
C ILE A 112 -5.08 -3.87 -0.24
N LEU A 113 -5.02 -2.69 -0.86
CA LEU A 113 -4.99 -2.54 -2.32
C LEU A 113 -3.71 -3.16 -2.93
N ALA A 114 -2.56 -2.89 -2.33
CA ALA A 114 -1.27 -3.43 -2.75
C ALA A 114 -1.27 -4.97 -2.64
N LEU A 115 -1.71 -5.50 -1.50
CA LEU A 115 -1.86 -6.95 -1.29
C LEU A 115 -2.80 -7.59 -2.31
N ARG A 116 -3.92 -6.93 -2.65
CA ARG A 116 -4.82 -7.42 -3.72
C ARG A 116 -4.09 -7.53 -5.06
N SER A 117 -3.31 -6.52 -5.42
CA SER A 117 -2.53 -6.54 -6.66
C SER A 117 -1.54 -7.70 -6.67
N ILE A 118 -0.85 -7.95 -5.55
CA ILE A 118 0.10 -9.07 -5.41
C ILE A 118 -0.63 -10.42 -5.52
N ALA A 119 -1.75 -10.57 -4.81
CA ALA A 119 -2.57 -11.78 -4.84
C ALA A 119 -3.03 -12.13 -6.26
N LEU A 120 -3.44 -11.14 -7.06
CA LEU A 120 -3.93 -11.35 -8.42
C LEU A 120 -2.82 -11.51 -9.47
N LYS A 121 -1.76 -10.70 -9.39
CA LYS A 121 -0.66 -10.70 -10.37
C LYS A 121 0.19 -11.96 -10.24
N SER A 122 0.48 -12.35 -9.01
CA SER A 122 1.50 -13.36 -8.73
C SER A 122 0.92 -14.63 -8.11
N ILE A 123 -0.40 -14.67 -7.90
CA ILE A 123 -1.08 -15.83 -7.33
C ILE A 123 -0.37 -16.17 -5.99
N HIS A 124 -0.27 -15.16 -5.12
CA HIS A 124 0.48 -15.27 -3.86
C HIS A 124 -0.48 -15.51 -2.67
N PRO A 125 -0.45 -16.69 -2.04
CA PRO A 125 -1.37 -17.02 -0.95
C PRO A 125 -1.16 -16.12 0.28
N ASP A 126 0.08 -15.76 0.60
CA ASP A 126 0.37 -14.93 1.78
C ASP A 126 -0.21 -13.53 1.67
N ALA A 127 -0.38 -13.00 0.45
CA ALA A 127 -1.06 -11.72 0.26
C ALA A 127 -2.56 -11.82 0.61
N VAL A 128 -3.20 -12.95 0.30
CA VAL A 128 -4.59 -13.23 0.68
C VAL A 128 -4.71 -13.45 2.19
N SER A 129 -3.75 -14.14 2.81
CA SER A 129 -3.68 -14.29 4.27
C SER A 129 -3.54 -12.93 4.95
N ALA A 130 -2.62 -12.09 4.45
CA ALA A 130 -2.39 -10.76 4.98
C ALA A 130 -3.63 -9.87 4.92
N ILE A 131 -4.41 -9.90 3.83
CA ILE A 131 -5.69 -9.17 3.75
C ILE A 131 -6.66 -9.67 4.83
N GLY A 132 -6.74 -10.99 5.03
CA GLY A 132 -7.56 -11.60 6.07
C GLY A 132 -7.14 -11.18 7.48
N GLU A 133 -5.85 -11.24 7.78
CA GLU A 133 -5.27 -10.83 9.07
C GLU A 133 -5.51 -9.35 9.36
N ILE A 134 -5.30 -8.47 8.37
CA ILE A 134 -5.59 -7.04 8.50
C ILE A 134 -7.08 -6.83 8.78
N GLY A 135 -7.97 -7.48 8.02
CA GLY A 135 -9.41 -7.33 8.22
C GLY A 135 -9.90 -7.78 9.61
N LYS A 136 -9.31 -8.84 10.18
CA LYS A 136 -9.69 -9.37 11.50
C LYS A 136 -9.34 -8.40 12.63
N ASN A 137 -8.20 -7.73 12.50
CA ASN A 137 -7.64 -6.87 13.56
C ASN A 137 -8.00 -5.39 13.39
N ALA A 138 -8.65 -5.00 12.29
CA ALA A 138 -8.91 -3.59 11.97
C ALA A 138 -10.31 -3.10 12.38
N GLN A 139 -10.45 -1.77 12.41
CA GLN A 139 -11.73 -1.05 12.56
C GLN A 139 -12.68 -1.32 11.37
N SER A 140 -13.96 -0.97 11.52
CA SER A 140 -15.03 -1.28 10.54
C SER A 140 -14.67 -0.94 9.10
N ASP A 141 -14.12 0.26 8.87
CA ASP A 141 -13.84 0.76 7.52
C ASP A 141 -12.78 -0.06 6.78
N LEU A 142 -11.75 -0.52 7.49
CA LEU A 142 -10.69 -1.35 6.93
C LEU A 142 -11.15 -2.81 6.78
N LYS A 143 -11.99 -3.29 7.71
CA LYS A 143 -12.63 -4.60 7.63
C LYS A 143 -13.52 -4.71 6.38
N GLU A 144 -14.33 -3.69 6.10
CA GLU A 144 -15.16 -3.62 4.89
C GLU A 144 -14.32 -3.63 3.61
N ASP A 145 -13.24 -2.85 3.57
CA ASP A 145 -12.38 -2.80 2.39
C ASP A 145 -11.67 -4.14 2.16
N ALA A 146 -11.22 -4.82 3.24
CA ALA A 146 -10.68 -6.18 3.18
C ALA A 146 -11.69 -7.18 2.63
N ILE A 147 -12.93 -7.16 3.11
CA ILE A 147 -14.05 -8.00 2.62
C ILE A 147 -14.27 -7.75 1.12
N LEU A 148 -14.35 -6.48 0.70
CA LEU A 148 -14.57 -6.11 -0.70
C LEU A 148 -13.43 -6.61 -1.59
N LYS A 149 -12.18 -6.46 -1.17
CA LYS A 149 -11.03 -6.93 -1.96
C LYS A 149 -10.96 -8.45 -2.02
N LEU A 150 -11.28 -9.16 -0.94
CA LEU A 150 -11.35 -10.63 -0.96
C LEU A 150 -12.44 -11.14 -1.91
N LYS A 151 -13.64 -10.52 -1.93
CA LYS A 151 -14.68 -10.83 -2.92
C LYS A 151 -14.17 -10.62 -4.34
N ASN A 152 -13.53 -9.48 -4.59
CA ASN A 152 -12.97 -9.20 -5.91
C ASN A 152 -11.89 -10.22 -6.34
N ILE A 153 -11.03 -10.65 -5.40
CA ILE A 153 -10.05 -11.70 -5.67
C ILE A 153 -10.75 -13.01 -6.07
N ILE A 154 -11.78 -13.42 -5.33
CA ILE A 154 -12.59 -14.61 -5.64
C ILE A 154 -13.23 -14.51 -7.02
N ASP A 155 -13.78 -13.35 -7.37
CA ASP A 155 -14.46 -13.14 -8.66
C ASP A 155 -13.49 -13.15 -9.85
N GLN A 156 -12.25 -12.72 -9.64
CA GLN A 156 -11.23 -12.63 -10.71
C GLN A 156 -10.37 -13.89 -10.83
N LEU A 157 -10.35 -14.77 -9.83
CA LEU A 157 -9.65 -16.05 -9.91
C LEU A 157 -10.53 -17.06 -10.66
N ASP A 158 -10.04 -17.54 -11.80
CA ASP A 158 -10.63 -18.70 -12.47
C ASP A 158 -10.49 -19.98 -11.60
N LYS A 159 -11.38 -20.96 -11.81
CA LYS A 159 -11.39 -22.24 -11.09
C LYS A 159 -10.31 -23.23 -11.59
N SER A 160 -9.21 -22.77 -12.18
CA SER A 160 -8.11 -23.66 -12.54
C SER A 160 -7.42 -24.21 -11.28
N SER A 161 -6.85 -25.41 -11.39
CA SER A 161 -6.21 -26.11 -10.26
C SER A 161 -5.08 -25.30 -9.63
N LYS A 162 -4.34 -24.49 -10.40
CA LYS A 162 -3.25 -23.64 -9.89
C LYS A 162 -3.72 -22.51 -8.96
N LYS A 163 -5.00 -22.14 -9.01
CA LYS A 163 -5.59 -21.05 -8.21
C LYS A 163 -6.55 -21.55 -7.14
N ALA A 164 -6.78 -22.86 -7.07
CA ALA A 164 -7.75 -23.47 -6.17
C ALA A 164 -7.41 -23.22 -4.68
N ASP A 165 -6.13 -23.28 -4.32
CA ASP A 165 -5.69 -23.05 -2.95
C ASP A 165 -5.91 -21.60 -2.51
N ILE A 166 -5.64 -20.65 -3.40
CA ILE A 166 -5.88 -19.23 -3.14
C ILE A 166 -7.36 -18.91 -3.08
N LEU A 167 -8.15 -19.50 -3.99
CA LEU A 167 -9.60 -19.36 -3.97
C LEU A 167 -10.18 -19.87 -2.64
N LYS A 168 -9.74 -21.04 -2.16
CA LYS A 168 -10.16 -21.62 -0.89
C LYS A 168 -9.73 -20.75 0.29
N MET A 169 -8.52 -20.20 0.26
CA MET A 169 -8.01 -19.30 1.30
C MET A 169 -8.82 -17.99 1.34
N ALA A 170 -9.06 -17.37 0.18
CA ALA A 170 -9.85 -16.16 0.07
C ALA A 170 -11.29 -16.38 0.54
N GLN A 171 -11.91 -17.50 0.19
CA GLN A 171 -13.25 -17.88 0.66
C GLN A 171 -13.29 -18.12 2.17
N THR A 172 -12.27 -18.78 2.73
CA THR A 172 -12.15 -19.00 4.18
C THR A 172 -12.05 -17.67 4.92
N ASN A 173 -11.11 -16.82 4.52
CA ASN A 173 -10.91 -15.50 5.13
C ASN A 173 -12.17 -14.62 4.99
N LEU A 174 -12.81 -14.63 3.82
CA LEU A 174 -14.06 -13.89 3.60
C LEU A 174 -15.15 -14.37 4.55
N LYS A 175 -15.35 -15.69 4.67
CA LYS A 175 -16.39 -16.28 5.53
C LYS A 175 -16.16 -15.96 7.01
N GLU A 176 -14.90 -15.97 7.45
CA GLU A 176 -14.53 -15.60 8.82
C GLU A 176 -14.81 -14.13 9.10
N LEU A 177 -14.35 -13.24 8.22
CA LEU A 177 -14.59 -11.80 8.36
C LEU A 177 -16.08 -11.44 8.32
N THR A 178 -16.88 -12.06 7.44
CA THR A 178 -18.32 -11.83 7.40
C THR A 178 -19.01 -12.35 8.65
N LYS A 179 -18.58 -13.49 9.21
CA LYS A 179 -19.12 -14.01 10.48
C LYS A 179 -18.78 -13.10 11.65
N GLU A 180 -17.58 -12.53 11.67
CA GLU A 180 -17.18 -11.56 12.69
C GLU A 180 -18.00 -10.27 12.58
N ALA A 181 -18.19 -9.75 11.37
CA ALA A 181 -19.07 -8.61 11.12
C ALA A 181 -20.54 -8.90 11.51
N GLU A 182 -21.04 -10.12 11.27
CA GLU A 182 -22.37 -10.53 11.71
C GLU A 182 -22.49 -10.70 13.23
N LYS A 183 -21.43 -11.15 13.92
CA LYS A 183 -21.40 -11.22 15.39
C LYS A 183 -21.36 -9.83 16.01
N GLU A 184 -20.64 -8.91 15.40
CA GLU A 184 -20.64 -7.48 15.75
C GLU A 184 -22.06 -6.87 15.62
N TYR A 185 -22.91 -7.44 14.73
CA TYR A 185 -24.31 -7.06 14.57
C TYR A 185 -25.30 -7.83 15.46
N LYS A 186 -24.99 -9.08 15.84
CA LYS A 186 -25.89 -9.97 16.62
C LYS A 186 -25.66 -9.92 18.12
N ASP A 187 -24.56 -9.34 18.58
CA ASP A 187 -24.31 -9.06 19.99
C ASP A 187 -24.52 -7.56 20.18
N PRO A 188 -25.70 -7.09 20.65
CA PRO A 188 -25.87 -5.71 21.03
C PRO A 188 -25.13 -5.51 22.36
N LYS A 189 -23.79 -5.61 22.35
CA LYS A 189 -23.00 -4.70 23.17
C LYS A 189 -23.59 -3.34 22.87
N LYS A 190 -23.92 -2.59 23.93
CA LYS A 190 -24.34 -1.19 23.90
C LYS A 190 -23.33 -0.34 23.11
N SER A 191 -23.26 -0.51 21.80
CA SER A 191 -22.72 0.45 20.88
C SER A 191 -23.87 1.43 20.73
N LYS A 192 -23.82 2.48 21.55
CA LYS A 192 -24.45 3.74 21.17
C LYS A 192 -24.02 3.94 19.73
N THR A 193 -24.94 3.88 18.79
CA THR A 193 -24.73 4.39 17.43
C THR A 193 -24.37 5.86 17.62
N THR A 194 -23.09 6.16 17.83
CA THR A 194 -22.60 7.54 17.86
C THR A 194 -22.70 7.97 16.42
N THR A 195 -23.84 8.58 16.08
CA THR A 195 -23.99 9.43 14.91
C THR A 195 -22.72 10.27 14.83
N VAL A 196 -21.86 10.01 13.84
CA VAL A 196 -20.59 10.72 13.68
C VAL A 196 -20.92 12.20 13.65
N THR A 197 -20.47 12.90 14.68
CA THR A 197 -20.79 14.32 14.86
C THR A 197 -19.58 15.08 14.35
N TRP A 198 -19.67 15.63 13.15
CA TRP A 198 -18.55 16.33 12.55
C TRP A 198 -18.37 17.70 13.21
N ALA A 199 -17.11 18.02 13.47
CA ALA A 199 -16.70 19.34 13.90
C ALA A 199 -15.40 19.76 13.18
N ILE A 200 -15.09 21.05 13.20
CA ILE A 200 -13.84 21.58 12.64
C ILE A 200 -13.09 22.32 13.74
N VAL A 201 -11.83 21.97 13.95
CA VAL A 201 -10.93 22.77 14.77
C VAL A 201 -10.37 23.88 13.89
N ILE A 202 -10.67 25.14 14.23
CA ILE A 202 -10.22 26.31 13.46
C ILE A 202 -8.96 26.97 14.05
N GLY A 203 -8.60 26.59 15.28
CA GLY A 203 -7.38 27.01 15.95
C GLY A 203 -7.30 26.46 17.37
N SER A 204 -6.17 26.71 18.01
CA SER A 204 -5.90 26.30 19.39
C SER A 204 -4.85 27.23 20.00
N ASP A 205 -5.04 27.57 21.27
CA ASP A 205 -4.12 28.42 22.04
C ASP A 205 -3.77 27.76 23.37
N THR A 206 -2.61 28.07 23.94
CA THR A 206 -2.20 27.60 25.28
C THR A 206 -2.90 28.34 26.42
N ASN A 207 -3.67 29.38 26.11
CA ASN A 207 -4.38 30.18 27.09
C ASN A 207 -5.79 30.52 26.61
N LEU A 208 -6.72 30.62 27.58
CA LEU A 208 -8.13 30.85 27.31
C LEU A 208 -8.40 32.21 26.65
N ALA A 209 -7.64 33.25 26.99
CA ALA A 209 -7.82 34.58 26.43
C ALA A 209 -7.58 34.59 24.91
N GLY A 210 -6.54 33.90 24.43
CA GLY A 210 -6.26 33.70 23.01
C GLY A 210 -7.40 33.00 22.29
N ALA A 211 -7.87 31.88 22.85
CA ALA A 211 -9.01 31.13 22.29
C ALA A 211 -10.31 31.95 22.28
N GLN A 212 -10.56 32.78 23.30
CA GLN A 212 -11.71 33.68 23.34
C GLN A 212 -11.63 34.77 22.28
N ASP A 213 -10.47 35.37 22.07
CA ASP A 213 -10.27 36.36 21.00
C ASP A 213 -10.37 35.71 19.61
N GLU A 214 -9.87 34.49 19.46
CA GLU A 214 -10.07 33.70 18.24
C GLU A 214 -11.55 33.42 17.98
N GLN A 215 -12.29 32.94 18.99
CA GLN A 215 -13.72 32.71 18.90
C GLN A 215 -14.49 33.98 18.52
N LYS A 216 -14.14 35.14 19.09
CA LYS A 216 -14.77 36.43 18.74
C LYS A 216 -14.54 36.77 17.27
N ARG A 217 -13.30 36.66 16.76
CA ARG A 217 -13.01 36.89 15.34
C ARG A 217 -13.73 35.89 14.45
N ALA A 218 -13.82 34.63 14.86
CA ALA A 218 -14.51 33.60 14.10
C ALA A 218 -16.02 33.87 14.02
N LYS A 219 -16.65 34.34 15.10
CA LYS A 219 -18.08 34.72 15.14
C LYS A 219 -18.43 35.89 14.23
N THR A 220 -17.47 36.76 13.88
CA THR A 220 -17.68 37.82 12.88
C THR A 220 -17.70 37.31 11.44
N LYS A 221 -17.33 36.05 11.19
CA LYS A 221 -17.37 35.44 9.86
C LYS A 221 -18.76 34.83 9.63
N THR A 222 -19.39 35.18 8.51
CA THR A 222 -20.71 34.66 8.13
C THR A 222 -20.58 33.33 7.39
N PHE A 223 -20.72 32.21 8.12
CA PHE A 223 -21.04 30.92 7.54
C PHE A 223 -22.26 30.33 8.25
N GLY A 224 -23.33 30.09 7.48
CA GLY A 224 -24.69 29.96 8.00
C GLY A 224 -25.01 28.70 8.82
N LYS A 225 -24.03 27.84 9.13
CA LYS A 225 -24.23 26.66 9.96
C LYS A 225 -23.00 26.36 10.82
N GLY A 226 -23.28 26.12 12.10
CA GLY A 226 -22.33 25.63 13.09
C GLY A 226 -22.11 26.59 14.25
N GLU A 227 -21.98 26.04 15.45
CA GLU A 227 -21.71 26.81 16.67
C GLU A 227 -20.22 26.83 16.96
N ILE A 228 -19.67 28.01 17.29
CA ILE A 228 -18.25 28.17 17.59
C ILE A 228 -18.05 28.12 19.10
N ILE A 229 -17.46 27.03 19.58
CA ILE A 229 -17.31 26.68 20.99
C ILE A 229 -15.82 26.47 21.28
N ILE A 230 -15.40 26.75 22.51
CA ILE A 230 -14.03 26.50 22.98
C ILE A 230 -14.03 25.20 23.79
N TYR A 231 -13.08 24.32 23.50
CA TYR A 231 -12.83 23.10 24.24
C TYR A 231 -11.42 23.09 24.81
N GLU A 232 -11.27 22.80 26.10
CA GLU A 232 -9.98 22.53 26.72
C GLU A 232 -9.68 21.04 26.61
N ARG A 233 -8.49 20.71 26.09
CA ARG A 233 -8.01 19.35 25.92
C ARG A 233 -6.51 19.33 26.12
N GLN A 234 -6.06 18.53 27.09
CA GLN A 234 -4.63 18.32 27.38
C GLN A 234 -3.85 19.64 27.60
N GLY A 235 -4.46 20.63 28.26
CA GLY A 235 -3.83 21.93 28.53
C GLY A 235 -3.86 22.93 27.37
N TRP A 236 -4.60 22.64 26.30
CA TRP A 236 -4.81 23.54 25.16
C TRP A 236 -6.29 23.89 25.00
N TYR A 237 -6.56 25.14 24.61
CA TYR A 237 -7.91 25.65 24.34
C TYR A 237 -8.14 25.69 22.83
N ALA A 238 -8.85 24.69 22.31
CA ALA A 238 -9.20 24.57 20.90
C ALA A 238 -10.51 25.32 20.59
N THR A 239 -10.50 26.14 19.56
CA THR A 239 -11.71 26.75 19.00
C THR A 239 -12.30 25.80 17.96
N VAL A 240 -13.54 25.36 18.19
CA VAL A 240 -14.19 24.31 17.41
C VAL A 240 -15.52 24.78 16.87
N VAL A 241 -15.79 24.49 15.60
CA VAL A 241 -17.07 24.69 14.94
C VAL A 241 -17.84 23.37 14.97
N GLN A 242 -18.90 23.30 15.78
CA GLN A 242 -19.76 22.13 15.92
C GLN A 242 -21.03 22.24 15.07
N GLY A 243 -21.79 21.13 14.96
CA GLY A 243 -23.09 21.13 14.29
C GLY A 243 -22.96 21.13 12.76
N ILE A 244 -21.94 20.46 12.24
CA ILE A 244 -21.66 20.40 10.81
C ILE A 244 -22.37 19.20 10.19
N ASP A 245 -23.24 19.47 9.21
CA ASP A 245 -23.92 18.42 8.46
C ASP A 245 -22.94 17.59 7.64
N GLN A 246 -23.16 16.27 7.57
CA GLN A 246 -22.38 15.33 6.75
C GLN A 246 -22.20 15.82 5.30
N ASP A 247 -23.26 16.35 4.70
CA ASP A 247 -23.28 16.78 3.29
C ASP A 247 -22.53 18.11 3.06
N ASN A 248 -22.39 18.94 4.10
CA ASN A 248 -21.78 20.27 4.01
C ASN A 248 -20.36 20.34 4.59
N LYS A 249 -19.85 19.26 5.17
CA LYS A 249 -18.60 19.28 5.93
C LYS A 249 -17.38 19.74 5.14
N VAL A 250 -17.24 19.29 3.88
CA VAL A 250 -16.12 19.68 3.01
C VAL A 250 -16.20 21.16 2.63
N LYS A 251 -17.39 21.65 2.30
CA LYS A 251 -17.63 23.06 1.97
C LYS A 251 -17.35 23.97 3.17
N THR A 252 -17.77 23.54 4.36
CA THR A 252 -17.56 24.25 5.62
C THR A 252 -16.06 24.30 5.95
N LEU A 253 -15.35 23.19 5.81
CA LEU A 253 -13.89 23.14 5.99
C LEU A 253 -13.16 24.09 5.03
N ASN A 254 -13.48 24.05 3.74
CA ASN A 254 -12.85 24.91 2.75
C ASN A 254 -13.08 26.41 3.05
N PHE A 255 -14.27 26.77 3.55
CA PHE A 255 -14.54 28.14 3.99
C PHE A 255 -13.61 28.55 5.14
N TRP A 256 -13.52 27.74 6.20
CA TRP A 256 -12.68 28.07 7.36
C TRP A 256 -11.19 28.11 7.01
N GLN A 257 -10.73 27.21 6.14
CA GLN A 257 -9.35 27.20 5.65
C GLN A 257 -9.02 28.46 4.84
N LYS A 258 -9.95 28.94 4.02
CA LYS A 258 -9.74 30.11 3.16
C LYS A 258 -9.91 31.44 3.89
N GLU A 259 -10.97 31.57 4.69
CA GLU A 259 -11.43 32.85 5.22
C GLU A 259 -10.94 33.15 6.65
N PHE A 260 -10.40 32.14 7.34
CA PHE A 260 -9.97 32.25 8.73
C PHE A 260 -8.56 31.73 8.98
N ARG A 261 -8.34 30.41 8.86
CA ARG A 261 -7.04 29.79 9.14
C ARG A 261 -6.80 28.57 8.23
N PRO A 262 -5.76 28.58 7.36
CA PRO A 262 -5.46 27.46 6.46
C PRO A 262 -5.20 26.12 7.15
N SER A 263 -4.76 26.14 8.41
CA SER A 263 -4.51 24.94 9.21
C SER A 263 -5.77 24.35 9.86
N SER A 264 -6.97 24.87 9.56
CA SER A 264 -8.22 24.30 10.08
C SER A 264 -8.38 22.87 9.59
N PHE A 265 -8.89 21.97 10.43
CA PHE A 265 -9.05 20.55 10.08
C PHE A 265 -10.33 19.95 10.68
N MET A 266 -10.83 18.91 10.04
CA MET A 266 -12.07 18.23 10.41
C MET A 266 -11.81 17.08 11.37
N ILE A 267 -12.71 16.90 12.33
CA ILE A 267 -12.67 15.87 13.37
C ILE A 267 -14.01 15.16 13.49
N ASP A 268 -13.98 13.88 13.89
CA ASP A 268 -15.12 13.25 14.54
C ASP A 268 -15.15 13.74 15.98
N PHE A 269 -16.15 14.55 16.33
CA PHE A 269 -16.24 15.17 17.65
C PHE A 269 -16.34 14.14 18.77
N ASN A 270 -17.04 13.02 18.54
CA ASN A 270 -17.23 12.00 19.58
C ASN A 270 -15.95 11.24 19.90
N ASP A 271 -15.04 11.09 18.92
CA ASP A 271 -13.72 10.51 19.17
C ASP A 271 -12.71 11.56 19.66
N TRP A 272 -12.83 12.80 19.17
CA TRP A 272 -11.91 13.87 19.53
C TRP A 272 -12.13 14.41 20.95
N CYS A 273 -13.38 14.46 21.43
CA CYS A 273 -13.75 14.89 22.77
C CYS A 273 -14.56 13.80 23.45
N LYS A 274 -13.87 12.90 24.17
CA LYS A 274 -14.53 11.84 24.94
C LYS A 274 -15.04 12.48 26.23
N ASN A 275 -16.34 12.33 26.49
CA ASN A 275 -17.03 12.87 27.67
C ASN A 275 -16.85 14.39 27.84
N PRO A 276 -17.42 15.23 26.96
CA PRO A 276 -17.41 16.68 27.19
C PRO A 276 -18.04 17.00 28.54
N SER A 277 -17.46 17.95 29.30
CA SER A 277 -18.08 18.42 30.54
C SER A 277 -19.50 18.91 30.28
N GLU A 278 -20.45 18.56 31.15
CA GLU A 278 -21.84 19.03 31.03
C GLU A 278 -21.94 20.54 31.30
N ASP A 279 -21.08 21.02 32.21
CA ASP A 279 -21.00 22.43 32.58
C ASP A 279 -19.89 23.16 31.83
N LYS A 280 -20.20 24.40 31.48
CA LYS A 280 -19.28 25.34 30.84
C LYS A 280 -18.51 26.08 31.93
N GLU A 281 -17.21 25.84 32.04
CA GLU A 281 -16.33 26.59 32.93
C GLU A 281 -15.77 27.80 32.18
N ASP A 282 -15.91 29.02 32.71
CA ASP A 282 -15.32 30.26 32.18
C ASP A 282 -15.44 30.48 30.64
N GLY A 283 -16.48 29.94 30.03
CA GLY A 283 -16.74 30.08 28.60
C GLY A 283 -16.24 28.94 27.71
N TYR A 284 -15.69 27.85 28.26
CA TYR A 284 -15.24 26.65 27.53
C TYR A 284 -15.79 25.35 28.15
N PHE A 285 -15.66 24.24 27.42
CA PHE A 285 -15.96 22.89 27.90
C PHE A 285 -14.68 22.07 28.00
N LYS A 286 -14.59 21.11 28.93
CA LYS A 286 -13.43 20.21 29.04
C LYS A 286 -13.66 18.93 28.26
N CYS A 287 -12.59 18.41 27.66
CA CYS A 287 -12.54 17.14 26.94
C CYS A 287 -11.39 16.28 27.48
N GLU A 288 -11.64 14.99 27.69
CA GLU A 288 -10.62 14.01 28.07
C GLU A 288 -9.69 13.60 26.90
#